data_AF-A0AB39Q098-F1
#
_entry.id   AF-A0AB39Q098-F1
#
_cell.length_a   1.000
_cell.length_b   1.000
_cell.length_c   1.000
_cell.angle_alpha   90.00
_cell.angle_beta   90.00
_cell.angle_gamma   90.00
#
_symmetry.space_group_name_H-M   'P 1'
#
loop_
_entity.id
_entity.type
_entity.pdbx_description
1 polymer ?
#
loop_
_entity_poly.entity_id
_entity_poly.type
_entity_poly.pdbx_seq_one_letter_code
_entity_poly.pdbx_strand_id
1 'polypeptide(L)'
;MTEHCCDAMTSRVNWHCDRHDDPAACPDALIRFSARFQEYGLLIHDGGTSSIGIDFCPWCGRRLPASQRDRWFDELESRGIDPWEDEIPAEFQDGSWLAAARHER
;
A
#
# COMPACT_ATOMS: atom_id res chain seq x y z
N MET A 1 -6.46 -12.51 0.32
CA MET A 1 -6.79 -11.41 -0.61
C MET A 1 -7.43 -10.31 0.20
N THR A 2 -6.97 -9.06 0.02
CA THR A 2 -7.60 -7.91 0.66
C THR A 2 -8.91 -7.59 -0.05
N GLU A 3 -10.01 -7.46 0.68
CA GLU A 3 -11.26 -6.98 0.09
C GLU A 3 -11.18 -5.46 -0.12
N HIS A 4 -11.45 -5.00 -1.34
CA HIS A 4 -11.49 -3.59 -1.69
C HIS A 4 -12.93 -3.08 -1.76
N CYS A 5 -13.09 -1.76 -1.67
CA CYS A 5 -14.40 -1.11 -1.56
C CYS A 5 -15.39 -1.32 -2.73
N CYS A 6 -14.91 -1.69 -3.92
CA CYS A 6 -15.73 -1.99 -5.09
C CYS A 6 -14.91 -2.77 -6.14
N ASP A 7 -15.59 -3.38 -7.11
CA ASP A 7 -14.98 -4.18 -8.17
C ASP A 7 -14.00 -3.38 -9.04
N ALA A 8 -14.29 -2.09 -9.29
CA ALA A 8 -13.40 -1.23 -10.06
C ALA A 8 -12.07 -1.01 -9.33
N MET A 9 -12.09 -0.79 -8.01
CA MET A 9 -10.87 -0.69 -7.21
C MET A 9 -10.12 -2.03 -7.19
N THR A 10 -10.83 -3.15 -6.98
CA THR A 10 -10.23 -4.50 -7.03
C THR A 10 -9.54 -4.76 -8.37
N SER A 11 -10.19 -4.45 -9.49
CA SER A 11 -9.62 -4.64 -10.82
C SER A 11 -8.39 -3.77 -11.05
N ARG A 12 -8.37 -2.54 -10.54
CA ARG A 12 -7.26 -1.60 -10.76
C ARG A 12 -6.05 -1.86 -9.87
N VAL A 13 -6.26 -2.30 -8.64
CA VAL A 13 -5.18 -2.75 -7.75
C VAL A 13 -4.51 -4.01 -8.29
N ASN A 14 -5.29 -4.91 -8.89
CA ASN A 14 -4.79 -6.18 -9.45
C ASN A 14 -4.49 -6.11 -10.96
N TRP A 15 -4.30 -4.90 -11.50
CA TRP A 15 -4.00 -4.73 -12.92
C TRP A 15 -2.66 -5.38 -13.27
N HIS A 16 -2.66 -6.21 -14.30
CA HIS A 16 -1.47 -6.85 -14.85
C HIS A 16 -1.38 -6.56 -16.35
N CYS A 17 -0.17 -6.28 -16.83
CA CYS A 17 0.10 -6.01 -18.23
C CYS A 17 1.07 -7.05 -18.78
N ASP A 18 0.72 -7.73 -19.88
CA ASP A 18 1.59 -8.75 -20.48
C ASP A 18 2.85 -8.17 -21.15
N ARG A 19 2.99 -6.84 -21.17
CA ARG A 19 4.11 -6.13 -21.79
C ARG A 19 5.09 -5.52 -20.79
N HIS A 20 4.69 -5.36 -19.52
CA HIS A 20 5.50 -4.70 -18.49
C HIS A 20 5.42 -5.52 -17.21
N ASP A 21 6.56 -6.01 -16.75
CA ASP A 21 6.66 -6.78 -15.50
C ASP A 21 6.39 -5.89 -14.28
N ASP A 22 6.80 -4.62 -14.35
CA ASP A 22 6.56 -3.62 -13.30
C ASP A 22 5.30 -2.79 -13.63
N PRO A 23 4.26 -2.79 -12.76
CA PRO A 23 3.12 -1.91 -12.90
C PRO A 23 3.49 -0.43 -13.04
N ALA A 24 4.55 0.07 -12.39
CA ALA A 24 4.94 1.48 -12.49
C ALA A 24 5.36 1.89 -13.92
N ALA A 25 5.85 0.92 -14.72
CA ALA A 25 6.22 1.12 -16.11
C ALA A 25 5.02 1.03 -17.08
N CYS A 26 3.87 0.55 -16.62
CA CYS A 26 2.68 0.44 -17.44
C CYS A 26 1.81 1.70 -17.32
N PRO A 27 1.57 2.46 -18.40
CA PRO A 27 0.76 3.69 -18.34
C PRO A 27 -0.72 3.44 -18.01
N ASP A 28 -1.17 2.18 -18.06
CA ASP A 28 -2.54 1.77 -17.72
C ASP A 28 -2.70 1.32 -16.26
N ALA A 29 -1.59 1.16 -15.52
CA ALA A 29 -1.59 0.82 -14.10
C ALA A 29 -1.80 2.09 -13.27
N LEU A 30 -3.00 2.28 -12.74
CA LEU A 30 -3.38 3.54 -12.10
C LEU A 30 -3.18 3.55 -10.58
N ILE A 31 -3.42 2.42 -9.93
CA ILE A 31 -3.48 2.33 -8.47
C ILE A 31 -2.41 1.37 -7.97
N ARG A 32 -1.64 1.82 -6.99
CA ARG A 32 -0.78 0.98 -6.17
C ARG A 32 -1.41 0.81 -4.81
N PHE A 33 -1.53 -0.44 -4.34
CA PHE A 33 -1.88 -0.74 -2.96
C PHE A 33 -0.66 -1.28 -2.21
N SER A 34 -0.32 -0.66 -1.09
CA SER A 34 0.76 -1.09 -0.20
C SER A 34 0.17 -1.82 0.99
N ALA A 35 0.20 -3.16 0.98
CA ALA A 35 -0.33 -3.97 2.08
C ALA A 35 0.34 -3.65 3.42
N ARG A 36 1.67 -3.47 3.42
CA ARG A 36 2.45 -3.10 4.62
C ARG A 36 2.01 -1.80 5.29
N PHE A 37 1.47 -0.86 4.50
CA PHE A 37 1.02 0.43 5.01
C PHE A 37 -0.50 0.59 4.99
N GLN A 38 -1.27 -0.42 4.55
CA GLN A 38 -2.70 -0.28 4.25
C GLN A 38 -3.02 0.99 3.43
N GLU A 39 -2.20 1.28 2.43
CA GLU A 39 -2.20 2.57 1.75
C GLU A 39 -2.51 2.41 0.26
N TYR A 40 -3.37 3.29 -0.25
CA TYR A 40 -3.66 3.41 -1.67
C TYR A 40 -2.97 4.65 -2.23
N GLY A 41 -2.34 4.49 -3.38
CA GLY A 41 -1.72 5.59 -4.11
C GLY A 41 -2.09 5.57 -5.60
N LEU A 42 -2.20 6.75 -6.19
CA LEU A 42 -2.20 6.96 -7.63
C LEU A 42 -0.77 6.94 -8.13
N LEU A 43 -0.45 6.02 -9.04
CA LEU A 43 0.88 5.94 -9.64
C LEU A 43 1.19 7.21 -10.45
N ILE A 44 2.41 7.72 -10.32
CA ILE A 44 2.95 8.79 -11.16
C ILE A 44 3.85 8.14 -12.20
N HIS A 45 3.54 8.30 -13.48
CA HIS A 45 4.36 7.78 -14.57
C HIS A 45 5.41 8.81 -15.02
N ASP A 46 6.32 9.16 -14.12
CA ASP A 46 7.46 10.06 -14.36
C ASP A 46 8.77 9.31 -14.67
N GLY A 47 8.69 7.98 -14.80
CA GLY A 47 9.84 7.08 -14.94
C GLY A 47 10.35 6.51 -13.62
N GLY A 48 9.73 6.86 -12.49
CA GLY A 48 9.99 6.28 -11.16
C GLY A 48 8.87 5.39 -10.64
N THR A 49 8.91 5.12 -9.33
CA THR A 49 7.89 4.33 -8.59
C THR A 49 7.04 5.20 -7.66
N SER A 50 7.06 6.51 -7.90
CA SER A 50 6.36 7.52 -7.12
C SER A 50 4.84 7.32 -7.20
N SER A 51 4.15 7.66 -6.11
CA SER A 51 2.69 7.66 -6.06
C SER A 51 2.16 8.73 -5.13
N ILE A 52 0.96 9.24 -5.40
CA ILE A 52 0.25 10.20 -4.54
C ILE A 52 -0.81 9.43 -3.75
N GLY A 53 -0.77 9.54 -2.42
CA GLY A 53 -1.78 8.92 -1.54
C GLY A 53 -3.20 9.42 -1.84
N ILE A 54 -4.18 8.52 -1.74
CA ILE A 54 -5.60 8.86 -1.93
C ILE A 54 -6.45 8.42 -0.73
N ASP A 55 -7.38 9.29 -0.34
CA ASP A 55 -8.28 9.04 0.80
C ASP A 55 -9.67 8.52 0.37
N PHE A 56 -10.00 8.64 -0.91
CA PHE A 56 -11.31 8.27 -1.45
C PHE A 56 -11.14 7.45 -2.73
N CYS A 57 -11.98 6.43 -2.88
CA CYS A 57 -12.04 5.63 -4.10
C CYS A 57 -12.48 6.50 -5.29
N PRO A 58 -11.69 6.58 -6.38
CA PRO A 58 -12.05 7.36 -7.56
C PRO A 58 -13.34 6.89 -8.27
N TRP A 59 -13.79 5.66 -8.01
CA TRP A 59 -14.93 5.06 -8.69
C TRP A 59 -16.22 5.09 -7.88
N CYS A 60 -16.18 4.70 -6.60
CA CYS A 60 -17.39 4.64 -5.75
C CYS A 60 -17.48 5.75 -4.71
N GLY A 61 -16.46 6.62 -4.60
CA GLY A 61 -16.43 7.73 -3.65
C GLY A 61 -16.30 7.32 -2.18
N ARG A 62 -16.21 6.02 -1.86
CA ARG A 62 -16.04 5.55 -0.48
C ARG A 62 -14.69 6.02 0.07
N ARG A 63 -14.70 6.51 1.32
CA ARG A 63 -13.49 6.79 2.08
C ARG A 63 -12.69 5.49 2.28
N LEU A 64 -11.41 5.52 1.93
CA LEU A 64 -10.49 4.41 2.07
C LEU A 64 -9.99 4.34 3.53
N PRO A 65 -9.48 3.17 3.98
CA PRO A 65 -8.77 3.07 5.25
C PRO A 65 -7.63 4.09 5.30
N ALA A 66 -7.39 4.65 6.48
CA ALA A 66 -6.26 5.57 6.68
C ALA A 66 -4.94 4.83 6.47
N SER A 67 -3.96 5.51 5.87
CA SER A 67 -2.60 4.96 5.78
C SER A 67 -2.05 4.68 7.18
N GLN A 68 -1.44 3.52 7.32
CA GLN A 68 -0.75 3.06 8.52
C GLN A 68 0.77 3.27 8.42
N ARG A 69 1.24 4.00 7.41
CA ARG A 69 2.65 4.29 7.17
C ARG A 69 3.34 4.91 8.38
N ASP A 70 2.78 5.96 8.96
CA ASP A 70 3.40 6.63 10.11
C ASP A 70 3.52 5.66 11.29
N ARG A 71 2.43 4.95 11.59
CA ARG A 71 2.42 3.92 12.64
C ARG A 71 3.42 2.79 12.38
N TRP A 72 3.67 2.44 11.12
CA TRP A 72 4.67 1.44 10.76
C TRP A 72 6.08 1.93 11.14
N PHE A 73 6.40 3.20 10.87
CA PHE A 73 7.68 3.79 11.27
C PHE A 73 7.79 3.90 12.80
N ASP A 74 6.75 4.38 13.48
CA ASP A 74 6.72 4.49 14.94
C ASP A 74 6.99 3.14 15.62
N GLU A 75 6.39 2.06 15.09
CA GLU A 75 6.55 0.72 15.64
C GLU A 75 7.98 0.18 15.45
N LEU A 76 8.60 0.42 14.29
CA LEU A 76 10.00 0.05 14.07
C LEU A 76 10.96 0.86 14.93
N GLU A 77 10.74 2.18 15.03
CA GLU A 77 11.54 3.06 15.89
C GLU A 77 11.45 2.62 17.36
N SER A 78 10.26 2.25 17.85
CA SER A 78 10.07 1.75 19.22
C SER A 78 10.86 0.48 19.52
N ARG A 79 11.19 -0.30 18.48
CA ARG A 79 12.02 -1.52 18.54
C ARG A 79 13.50 -1.23 18.27
N GLY A 80 13.86 0.03 18.01
CA GLY A 80 15.22 0.46 17.68
C GLY A 80 15.70 -0.01 16.30
N ILE A 81 14.77 -0.19 15.34
CA ILE A 81 15.06 -0.65 13.99
C ILE A 81 15.04 0.56 13.05
N ASP A 82 16.17 0.81 12.37
CA ASP A 82 16.24 1.80 11.29
C ASP A 82 15.84 1.13 9.96
N PRO A 83 14.70 1.49 9.35
CA PRO A 83 14.24 0.83 8.13
C PRO A 83 15.11 1.11 6.89
N TRP A 84 16.08 2.01 6.98
CA TRP A 84 17.01 2.31 5.89
C TRP A 84 18.31 1.49 5.98
N GLU A 85 18.67 1.02 7.17
CA GLU A 85 19.95 0.36 7.45
C GLU A 85 19.78 -1.09 7.94
N ASP A 86 18.70 -1.38 8.68
CA ASP A 86 18.44 -2.66 9.33
C ASP A 86 17.50 -3.58 8.54
N GLU A 87 17.53 -4.87 8.88
CA GLU A 87 16.60 -5.85 8.34
C GLU A 87 15.18 -5.66 8.94
N ILE A 88 14.20 -5.46 8.07
CA ILE A 88 12.79 -5.34 8.45
C ILE A 88 12.23 -6.72 8.84
N PRO A 89 11.68 -6.90 10.06
CA PRO A 89 11.07 -8.17 10.46
C PRO A 89 9.95 -8.58 9.50
N ALA A 90 9.80 -9.88 9.27
CA ALA A 90 8.91 -10.43 8.25
C ALA A 90 7.46 -9.94 8.39
N GLU A 91 6.95 -9.75 9.61
CA GLU A 91 5.60 -9.27 9.86
C GLU A 91 5.35 -7.81 9.41
N PHE A 92 6.40 -7.01 9.23
CA PHE A 92 6.37 -5.62 8.74
C PHE A 92 6.61 -5.50 7.24
N GLN A 93 6.97 -6.61 6.56
CA GLN A 93 7.14 -6.63 5.11
C GLN A 93 5.79 -6.65 4.37
N ASP A 94 4.73 -7.09 5.04
CA ASP A 94 3.36 -7.10 4.53
C ASP A 94 2.35 -6.54 5.57
N GLY A 95 1.06 -6.79 5.36
CA GLY A 95 -0.01 -6.28 6.24
C GLY A 95 -0.22 -7.07 7.55
N SER A 96 0.58 -8.09 7.84
CA SER A 96 0.34 -9.01 8.97
C SER A 96 0.42 -8.33 10.34
N TRP A 97 1.32 -7.37 10.51
CA TRP A 97 1.44 -6.59 11.76
C TRP A 97 0.17 -5.79 12.13
N LEU A 98 -0.71 -5.51 11.16
CA LEU A 98 -1.97 -4.79 11.40
C LEU A 98 -2.96 -5.61 12.23
N ALA A 99 -2.87 -6.95 12.20
CA ALA A 99 -3.72 -7.82 13.02
C ALA A 99 -3.28 -7.81 14.50
N ALA A 100 -1.97 -7.84 14.76
CA ALA A 100 -1.40 -7.81 16.11
C ALA A 100 -1.81 -6.55 16.90
N ALA A 101 -1.89 -5.42 16.20
CA ALA A 101 -2.35 -4.12 16.72
C ALA A 101 -3.74 -4.11 17.37
N ARG A 102 -4.62 -5.06 16.99
CA ARG A 102 -6.03 -5.05 17.42
C ARG A 102 -6.23 -5.73 18.78
N HIS A 103 -5.19 -6.34 19.35
CA HIS A 103 -5.23 -7.06 20.62
C HIS A 103 -4.92 -6.19 21.86
N GLU A 104 -4.60 -4.91 21.68
CA GLU A 104 -4.30 -3.98 22.79
C GLU A 104 -5.41 -2.94 23.04
N ARG A 105 -6.67 -3.27 22.70
CA ARG A 105 -7.85 -2.46 23.06
C ARG A 105 -8.84 -3.23 23.91
#